data_AF-A0A5J4NUJ7-F1
#
_entry.id   AF-A0A5J4NUJ7-F1
#
_cell.length_a   1.000
_cell.length_b   1.000
_cell.length_c   1.000
_cell.angle_alpha   90.00
_cell.angle_beta   90.00
_cell.angle_gamma   90.00
#
_symmetry.space_group_name_H-M   'P 1'
#
loop_
_entity.id
_entity.type
_entity.pdbx_description
1 polymer ?
#
loop_
_entity_poly.entity_id
_entity_poly.type
_entity_poly.pdbx_seq_one_letter_code
_entity_poly.pdbx_strand_id
1 'polypeptide(L)'
;IRGPLCRCVSSSHSYPNANDIFLLQKGIAFANEATAKDKDGELAEALPLYERAIDYLLHASKYEAPDPKVKTTLRDKCASYLTRAEKIKKLLIEKKTKVIDIFSLGFIRCF
;
A
#
# COMPACT_ATOMS: atom_id res chain seq x y z
N ILE A 1 4.59 37.02 12.18
CA ILE A 1 3.49 36.03 12.30
C ILE A 1 3.37 35.28 10.97
N ARG A 2 4.07 34.15 10.84
CA ARG A 2 3.78 33.01 9.94
C ARG A 2 4.85 31.97 10.25
N GLY A 3 4.43 30.94 10.97
CA GLY A 3 5.31 29.93 11.57
C GLY A 3 6.00 29.03 10.53
N PRO A 4 7.02 28.28 10.96
CA PRO A 4 7.75 27.35 10.10
C PRO A 4 7.14 25.93 10.15
N LEU A 5 7.59 25.09 9.21
CA LEU A 5 7.42 23.62 9.12
C LEU A 5 6.15 23.10 8.43
N CYS A 6 6.04 23.31 7.12
CA CYS A 6 5.59 22.22 6.26
C CYS A 6 6.83 21.45 5.81
N ARG A 7 7.09 20.33 6.47
CA ARG A 7 8.11 19.36 6.06
C ARG A 7 7.66 18.76 4.73
N CYS A 8 7.98 19.44 3.63
CA CYS A 8 7.92 18.82 2.30
C CYS A 8 8.97 17.73 2.32
N VAL A 9 8.53 16.49 2.52
CA VAL A 9 9.38 15.30 2.47
C VAL A 9 10.25 15.40 1.22
N SER A 10 11.55 15.53 1.47
CA SER A 10 12.62 15.38 0.50
C SER A 10 12.61 13.93 0.00
N SER A 11 11.68 13.59 -0.89
CA SER A 11 11.73 12.36 -1.66
C SER A 11 11.65 12.76 -3.12
N SER A 12 12.84 12.95 -3.68
CA SER A 12 13.19 12.89 -5.09
C SER A 12 12.25 12.02 -5.94
N HIS A 13 11.14 12.59 -6.41
CA HIS A 13 10.36 12.04 -7.52
C HIS A 13 10.75 12.77 -8.80
N SER A 14 12.03 12.68 -9.12
CA SER A 14 12.57 13.05 -10.42
C SER A 14 13.10 11.77 -11.05
N TYR A 15 12.21 11.01 -11.68
CA TYR A 15 12.64 10.04 -12.69
C TYR A 15 12.03 10.46 -14.03
N PRO A 16 12.67 11.40 -14.76
CA PRO A 16 12.58 11.37 -16.21
C PRO A 16 13.49 10.23 -16.72
N ASN A 17 13.08 9.60 -17.83
CA ASN A 17 13.92 8.86 -18.79
C ASN A 17 13.95 7.30 -18.72
N ALA A 18 13.18 6.69 -19.64
CA ALA A 18 13.58 5.74 -20.69
C ALA A 18 13.64 4.21 -20.46
N ASN A 19 12.86 3.62 -19.56
CA ASN A 19 12.61 2.16 -19.56
C ASN A 19 11.24 1.82 -18.94
N ASP A 20 10.17 2.31 -19.55
CA ASP A 20 8.86 2.35 -18.90
C ASP A 20 8.12 0.98 -18.88
N ILE A 21 8.39 0.07 -19.84
CA ILE A 21 7.88 -1.34 -19.82
C ILE A 21 8.32 -2.08 -18.55
N PHE A 22 9.53 -1.77 -18.08
CA PHE A 22 10.10 -2.40 -16.89
C PHE A 22 9.35 -1.97 -15.62
N LEU A 23 8.77 -0.77 -15.57
CA LEU A 23 8.02 -0.28 -14.41
C LEU A 23 6.71 -1.05 -14.21
N LEU A 24 5.97 -1.32 -15.28
CA LEU A 24 4.76 -2.12 -15.24
C LEU A 24 5.07 -3.55 -14.76
N GLN A 25 6.10 -4.17 -15.35
CA GLN A 25 6.50 -5.52 -14.99
C GLN A 25 6.95 -5.62 -13.52
N LYS A 26 7.68 -4.61 -13.04
CA LYS A 26 8.10 -4.52 -11.64
C LYS A 26 6.92 -4.31 -10.69
N GLY A 27 5.94 -3.47 -11.05
CA GLY A 27 4.72 -3.29 -10.27
C GLY A 27 3.91 -4.60 -10.14
N ILE A 28 3.82 -5.38 -11.22
CA ILE A 28 3.17 -6.70 -11.21
C ILE A 28 3.94 -7.69 -10.32
N ALA A 29 5.28 -7.68 -10.37
CA ALA A 29 6.11 -8.54 -9.52
C ALA A 29 5.86 -8.26 -8.02
N PHE A 30 5.85 -6.98 -7.63
CA PHE A 30 5.53 -6.59 -6.25
C PHE A 30 4.09 -6.95 -5.85
N ALA A 31 3.12 -6.81 -6.77
CA ALA A 31 1.75 -7.22 -6.49
C ALA A 31 1.63 -8.74 -6.27
N ASN A 32 2.34 -9.55 -7.04
CA ASN A 32 2.36 -10.99 -6.88
C ASN A 32 2.99 -11.38 -5.53
N GLU A 33 4.11 -10.78 -5.17
CA GLU A 33 4.76 -10.99 -3.87
C GLU A 33 3.84 -10.58 -2.71
N ALA A 34 3.16 -9.43 -2.83
CA ALA A 34 2.18 -8.99 -1.84
C ALA A 34 1.05 -10.00 -1.66
N THR A 35 0.53 -10.58 -2.76
CA THR A 35 -0.52 -11.61 -2.69
C THR A 35 -0.03 -12.94 -2.12
N ALA A 36 1.25 -13.28 -2.29
CA ALA A 36 1.83 -14.46 -1.66
C ALA A 36 1.87 -14.26 -0.14
N LYS A 37 2.44 -13.13 0.32
CA LYS A 37 2.50 -12.75 1.74
C LYS A 37 1.13 -12.62 2.38
N ASP A 38 0.14 -12.12 1.66
CA ASP A 38 -1.25 -12.04 2.11
C ASP A 38 -1.88 -13.44 2.35
N LYS A 39 -1.53 -14.43 1.50
CA LYS A 39 -1.95 -15.83 1.69
C LYS A 39 -1.23 -16.50 2.84
N ASP A 40 0.05 -16.17 3.05
CA ASP A 40 0.86 -16.69 4.15
C ASP A 40 0.47 -16.08 5.51
N GLY A 41 -0.43 -15.08 5.53
CA GLY A 41 -0.90 -14.41 6.75
C GLY A 41 0.05 -13.32 7.25
N GLU A 42 1.11 -13.01 6.49
CA GLU A 42 2.11 -11.98 6.78
C GLU A 42 1.61 -10.59 6.35
N LEU A 43 0.49 -10.18 6.95
CA LEU A 43 -0.21 -8.94 6.62
C LEU A 43 0.62 -7.67 6.83
N ALA A 44 1.54 -7.69 7.80
CA ALA A 44 2.42 -6.55 8.10
C ALA A 44 3.43 -6.28 6.99
N GLU A 45 3.93 -7.33 6.33
CA GLU A 45 4.88 -7.21 5.21
C GLU A 45 4.16 -7.03 3.87
N ALA A 46 2.96 -7.58 3.71
CA ALA A 46 2.15 -7.42 2.50
C ALA A 46 1.74 -5.96 2.25
N LEU A 47 1.45 -5.20 3.31
CA LEU A 47 0.99 -3.80 3.22
C LEU A 47 1.95 -2.87 2.45
N PRO A 48 3.25 -2.75 2.81
CA PRO A 48 4.17 -1.90 2.06
C PRO A 48 4.42 -2.40 0.63
N LEU A 49 4.31 -3.70 0.38
CA LEU A 49 4.41 -4.26 -0.99
C LEU A 49 3.24 -3.82 -1.86
N TYR A 50 2.02 -3.82 -1.32
CA TYR A 50 0.85 -3.26 -2.02
C TYR A 50 1.02 -1.78 -2.33
N GLU A 51 1.54 -0.97 -1.40
CA GLU A 51 1.79 0.46 -1.62
C GLU A 51 2.81 0.69 -2.75
N ARG A 52 3.92 -0.06 -2.76
CA ARG A 52 4.92 0.00 -3.84
C ARG A 52 4.35 -0.43 -5.18
N ALA A 53 3.57 -1.51 -5.22
CA ALA A 53 2.92 -1.96 -6.45
C ALA A 53 2.03 -0.87 -7.03
N ILE A 54 1.21 -0.22 -6.21
CA ILE A 54 0.32 0.87 -6.64
C ILE A 54 1.11 2.05 -7.20
N ASP A 55 2.21 2.44 -6.57
CA ASP A 55 3.05 3.55 -7.03
C ASP A 55 3.64 3.29 -8.42
N TYR A 56 4.13 2.06 -8.67
CA TYR A 56 4.64 1.66 -9.99
C TYR A 56 3.53 1.59 -11.06
N LEU A 57 2.35 1.07 -10.70
CA LEU A 57 1.22 0.97 -11.62
C LEU A 57 0.65 2.37 -11.97
N LEU A 58 0.65 3.32 -11.04
CA LEU A 58 0.26 4.72 -11.29
C LEU A 58 1.25 5.42 -12.22
N HIS A 59 2.55 5.22 -12.01
CA HIS A 59 3.59 5.75 -12.89
C HIS A 59 3.41 5.22 -14.33
N ALA A 60 3.24 3.91 -14.48
CA ALA A 60 2.96 3.31 -15.79
C ALA A 60 1.67 3.86 -16.41
N SER A 61 0.59 4.04 -15.63
CA SER A 61 -0.67 4.58 -16.15
C SER A 61 -0.57 6.01 -16.67
N LYS A 62 0.33 6.82 -16.11
CA LYS A 62 0.49 8.24 -16.46
C LYS A 62 1.30 8.44 -17.74
N TYR A 63 2.32 7.60 -17.98
CA TYR A 63 3.30 7.80 -19.05
C TYR A 63 3.28 6.73 -20.15
N GLU A 64 2.97 5.46 -19.86
CA GLU A 64 3.18 4.35 -20.81
C GLU A 64 2.02 4.04 -21.75
N ALA A 65 0.77 4.28 -21.36
CA ALA A 65 -0.35 3.63 -22.06
C ALA A 65 -0.99 4.54 -23.13
N PRO A 66 -0.65 4.44 -24.43
CA PRO A 66 -1.45 5.07 -25.49
C PRO A 66 -2.83 4.40 -25.58
N ASP A 67 -2.90 3.10 -25.27
CA ASP A 67 -4.12 2.31 -25.39
C ASP A 67 -5.10 2.55 -24.22
N PRO A 68 -6.34 2.99 -24.51
CA PRO A 68 -7.34 3.27 -23.48
C PRO A 68 -7.78 2.00 -22.73
N LYS A 69 -7.73 0.82 -23.37
CA LYS A 69 -8.08 -0.46 -22.74
C LYS A 69 -7.13 -0.81 -21.60
N VAL A 70 -5.82 -0.65 -21.82
CA VAL A 70 -4.78 -0.94 -20.82
C VAL A 70 -4.87 0.02 -19.65
N LYS A 71 -5.13 1.31 -19.92
CA LYS A 71 -5.35 2.33 -18.87
C LYS A 71 -6.48 1.96 -17.93
N THR A 72 -7.63 1.52 -18.47
CA THR A 72 -8.78 1.12 -17.66
C THR A 72 -8.42 -0.08 -16.78
N THR A 73 -7.84 -1.14 -17.37
CA THR A 73 -7.44 -2.33 -16.60
C THR A 73 -6.42 -2.01 -15.50
N LEU A 74 -5.46 -1.13 -15.78
CA LEU A 74 -4.44 -0.73 -14.82
C LEU A 74 -5.06 0.04 -13.64
N ARG A 75 -6.01 0.94 -13.94
CA ARG A 75 -6.77 1.69 -12.95
C ARG A 75 -7.63 0.80 -12.06
N ASP A 76 -8.30 -0.20 -12.66
CA ASP A 76 -9.10 -1.18 -11.93
C ASP A 76 -8.23 -2.03 -10.98
N LYS A 77 -7.04 -2.43 -11.43
CA LYS A 77 -6.06 -3.13 -10.60
C LYS A 77 -5.58 -2.27 -9.43
N CYS A 78 -5.23 -1.00 -9.68
CA CYS A 78 -4.86 -0.06 -8.61
C CYS A 78 -5.97 0.07 -7.56
N ALA A 79 -7.22 0.23 -7.98
CA ALA A 79 -8.36 0.33 -7.08
C ALA A 79 -8.55 -0.94 -6.23
N SER A 80 -8.34 -2.11 -6.84
CA SER A 80 -8.42 -3.40 -6.15
C SER A 80 -7.34 -3.56 -5.08
N TYR A 81 -6.09 -3.19 -5.39
CA TYR A 81 -4.99 -3.24 -4.43
C TYR A 81 -5.14 -2.22 -3.30
N LEU A 82 -5.64 -1.01 -3.57
CA LEU A 82 -5.96 -0.02 -2.54
C LEU A 82 -7.00 -0.55 -1.56
N THR A 83 -8.11 -1.09 -2.08
CA THR A 83 -9.18 -1.66 -1.25
C THR A 83 -8.64 -2.81 -0.39
N ARG A 84 -7.74 -3.64 -0.93
CA ARG A 84 -7.12 -4.72 -0.16
C ARG A 84 -6.19 -4.17 0.93
N ALA A 85 -5.35 -3.19 0.63
CA ALA A 85 -4.46 -2.56 1.59
C ALA A 85 -5.23 -1.91 2.77
N GLU A 86 -6.36 -1.27 2.51
CA GLU A 86 -7.23 -0.73 3.56
C GLU A 86 -7.82 -1.81 4.46
N LYS A 87 -8.25 -2.94 3.89
CA LYS A 87 -8.71 -4.11 4.68
C LYS A 87 -7.59 -4.63 5.57
N ILE A 88 -6.38 -4.78 5.02
CA ILE A 88 -5.20 -5.24 5.76
C ILE A 88 -4.89 -4.30 6.94
N LYS A 89 -4.92 -2.98 6.70
CA LYS A 89 -4.74 -1.96 7.75
C LYS A 89 -5.75 -2.13 8.89
N LYS A 90 -7.02 -2.35 8.57
CA LYS A 90 -8.08 -2.59 9.58
C LYS A 90 -7.83 -3.87 10.39
N LEU A 91 -7.44 -4.96 9.72
CA LEU A 91 -7.13 -6.23 10.40
C LEU A 91 -5.93 -6.11 11.35
N LEU A 92 -4.90 -5.37 10.96
CA LEU A 92 -3.73 -5.11 11.82
C LEU A 92 -4.10 -4.27 13.04
N ILE A 93 -4.97 -3.26 12.88
CA ILE A 93 -5.50 -2.47 13.99
C ILE A 93 -6.31 -3.35 14.94
N GLU A 94 -7.29 -4.11 14.43
CA GLU A 94 -8.13 -4.99 15.26
C GLU A 94 -7.33 -6.04 16.02
N LYS A 95 -6.32 -6.63 15.36
CA LYS A 95 -5.40 -7.59 16.00
C LYS A 95 -4.61 -6.93 17.13
N LYS A 96 -4.26 -5.65 16.99
CA LYS A 96 -3.59 -4.89 18.05
C LYS A 96 -4.54 -4.59 19.21
N THR A 97 -5.79 -4.20 18.96
CA THR A 97 -6.78 -3.87 20.02
C THR A 97 -7.15 -5.06 20.87
N LYS A 98 -7.37 -6.24 20.26
CA LYS A 98 -7.69 -7.47 20.98
C LYS A 98 -6.62 -7.88 22.00
N VAL A 99 -5.35 -7.54 21.77
CA VAL A 99 -4.25 -7.85 22.71
C VAL A 99 -4.30 -6.94 23.94
N ILE A 100 -4.81 -5.72 23.80
CA ILE A 100 -4.87 -4.72 24.89
C ILE A 100 -6.05 -5.03 25.84
N ASP A 101 -7.17 -5.51 25.30
CA ASP A 101 -8.38 -5.77 26.09
C ASP A 101 -8.24 -6.98 27.05
N ILE A 102 -7.34 -7.93 26.75
CA ILE A 102 -7.11 -9.12 27.59
C ILE A 102 -6.38 -8.76 28.89
N PHE A 103 -5.59 -7.69 28.91
CA PHE A 103 -4.85 -7.25 30.11
C PHE A 103 -5.65 -6.34 31.05
N SER A 104 -6.73 -5.71 30.57
CA SER A 104 -7.50 -4.74 31.35
C SER A 104 -8.65 -5.38 32.17
N LEU A 105 -9.15 -6.55 31.74
CA LEU A 105 -10.29 -7.23 32.38
C LEU A 105 -9.94 -7.95 33.70
N GLY A 106 -8.71 -7.83 34.20
CA GLY A 106 -8.23 -8.48 35.42
C GLY A 106 -8.19 -7.63 36.70
N PHE A 107 -8.54 -6.33 36.67
CA PHE A 107 -8.27 -5.44 37.82
C PHE A 107 -9.46 -4.85 38.58
N ILE A 108 -10.70 -5.31 38.35
CA ILE A 108 -11.87 -4.81 39.12
C ILE A 108 -12.73 -5.96 39.64
N ARG A 109 -12.16 -6.76 40.55
CA ARG A 109 -12.92 -7.48 41.59
C ARG A 109 -12.17 -7.33 42.91
N CYS A 110 -12.34 -6.19 43.58
CA CYS A 110 -12.26 -5.99 45.04
C CYS A 110 -12.11 -4.49 45.36
N PHE A 111 -13.22 -3.75 45.37
CA PHE A 111 -13.50 -2.76 46.41
C PHE A 111 -15.01 -2.58 46.53
#